data_AF-K0V8W7-F1
#
_entry.id   AF-K0V8W7-F1
#
_cell.length_a   1.000
_cell.length_b   1.000
_cell.length_c   1.000
_cell.angle_alpha   90.00
_cell.angle_beta   90.00
_cell.angle_gamma   90.00
#
_symmetry.space_group_name_H-M   'P 1'
#
loop_
_entity.id
_entity.type
_entity.pdbx_description
1 polymer ?
#
loop_
_entity_poly.entity_id
_entity_poly.type
_entity_poly.pdbx_seq_one_letter_code
_entity_poly.pdbx_strand_id
1 'polypeptide(L)'
;MAAPATTDGPNAVGPQARAAAARLRSSQLAKRRAELAQGLAPTAEDVEMARLRAEESRQKAATAHHSAALRHLEAGQAHRRAAAAHEQAAMLADNGDAERHQDAAERHRAEAARHEDAAAFDEIAAADDEGAAG
;
A
#
# COMPACT_ATOMS: atom_id res chain seq x y z
N MET A 1 24.12 -11.44 -15.89
CA MET A 1 23.11 -10.43 -15.51
C MET A 1 21.78 -11.15 -15.36
N ALA A 2 21.34 -11.35 -14.12
CA ALA A 2 20.05 -12.00 -13.83
C ALA A 2 18.93 -10.95 -13.96
N ALA A 3 17.83 -11.33 -14.60
CA ALA A 3 16.64 -10.50 -14.73
C ALA A 3 16.03 -10.19 -13.34
N PRO A 4 15.42 -9.01 -13.13
CA PRO A 4 14.75 -8.71 -11.89
C PRO A 4 13.56 -9.67 -11.72
N ALA A 5 13.53 -10.37 -10.59
CA ALA A 5 12.40 -11.17 -10.17
C ALA A 5 11.15 -10.28 -10.15
N THR A 6 10.18 -10.60 -10.99
CA THR A 6 8.87 -9.99 -10.95
C THR A 6 8.29 -10.24 -9.56
N THR A 7 8.04 -9.17 -8.81
CA THR A 7 7.46 -9.17 -7.45
C THR A 7 6.04 -9.74 -7.38
N ASP A 8 5.50 -10.24 -8.50
CA ASP A 8 4.25 -10.94 -8.57
C ASP A 8 4.51 -12.42 -8.24
N GLY A 9 4.30 -12.80 -6.98
CA GLY A 9 4.31 -14.20 -6.56
C GLY A 9 3.34 -15.06 -7.41
N PRO A 10 3.45 -16.39 -7.37
CA PRO A 10 2.73 -17.33 -8.26
C PRO A 10 1.19 -17.27 -8.20
N ASN A 11 0.62 -16.48 -7.27
CA ASN A 11 -0.80 -16.26 -7.07
C ASN A 11 -1.29 -14.85 -7.46
N ALA A 12 -0.43 -13.99 -8.00
CA ALA A 12 -0.82 -12.65 -8.40
C ALA A 12 -1.70 -12.70 -9.66
N VAL A 13 -2.96 -12.25 -9.54
CA VAL A 13 -3.85 -12.05 -10.69
C VAL A 13 -3.16 -11.13 -11.68
N GLY A 14 -2.75 -11.68 -12.84
CA GLY A 14 -1.96 -10.94 -13.82
C GLY A 14 -2.66 -9.66 -14.31
N PRO A 15 -1.92 -8.69 -14.86
CA PRO A 15 -2.46 -7.40 -15.28
C PRO A 15 -3.64 -7.52 -16.25
N GLN A 16 -3.65 -8.53 -17.14
CA GLN A 16 -4.79 -8.76 -18.04
C GLN A 16 -6.05 -9.18 -17.29
N ALA A 17 -5.94 -10.03 -16.28
CA ALA A 17 -7.06 -10.49 -15.47
C ALA A 17 -7.63 -9.36 -14.60
N ARG A 18 -6.76 -8.49 -14.04
CA ARG A 18 -7.20 -7.26 -13.34
C ARG A 18 -7.95 -6.32 -14.28
N ALA A 19 -7.43 -6.10 -15.49
CA ALA A 19 -8.10 -5.27 -16.48
C ALA A 19 -9.46 -5.85 -16.92
N ALA A 20 -9.56 -7.17 -17.07
CA ALA A 20 -10.82 -7.85 -17.38
C ALA A 20 -11.86 -7.67 -16.25
N ALA A 21 -11.45 -7.88 -15.00
CA ALA A 21 -12.31 -7.67 -13.83
C ALA A 21 -12.80 -6.21 -13.71
N ALA A 22 -11.91 -5.24 -13.97
CA ALA A 22 -12.26 -3.82 -13.96
C ALA A 22 -13.28 -3.46 -15.05
N ARG A 23 -13.11 -4.00 -16.27
CA ARG A 23 -14.08 -3.82 -17.36
C ARG A 23 -15.45 -4.41 -17.03
N LEU A 24 -15.48 -5.64 -16.49
CA LEU A 24 -16.72 -6.28 -16.05
C LEU A 24 -17.43 -5.46 -14.97
N ARG A 25 -16.68 -4.94 -14.00
CA ARG A 25 -17.26 -4.11 -12.93
C ARG A 25 -17.83 -2.80 -13.49
N SER A 26 -17.11 -2.17 -14.40
CA SER A 26 -17.56 -0.93 -15.05
C SER A 26 -18.87 -1.13 -15.81
N SER A 27 -19.00 -2.22 -16.57
CA SER A 27 -20.25 -2.51 -17.31
C SER A 27 -21.42 -2.80 -16.37
N GLN A 28 -21.20 -3.54 -15.27
CA GLN A 28 -22.22 -3.77 -14.23
C GLN A 28 -22.70 -2.45 -13.61
N LEU A 29 -21.79 -1.56 -13.24
CA LEU A 29 -22.14 -0.25 -12.67
C LEU A 29 -22.86 0.65 -13.67
N ALA A 30 -22.46 0.63 -14.94
CA ALA A 30 -23.13 1.38 -16.00
C ALA A 30 -24.59 0.91 -16.18
N LYS A 31 -24.82 -0.41 -16.24
CA LYS A 31 -26.16 -1.00 -16.29
C LYS A 31 -27.00 -0.53 -15.09
N ARG A 32 -26.46 -0.64 -13.87
CA ARG A 32 -27.19 -0.25 -12.66
C ARG A 32 -27.54 1.23 -12.62
N ARG A 33 -26.64 2.11 -13.08
CA ARG A 33 -26.90 3.54 -13.19
C ARG A 33 -28.03 3.83 -14.18
N ALA A 34 -28.09 3.11 -15.30
CA ALA A 34 -29.17 3.25 -16.28
C ALA A 34 -30.53 2.79 -15.71
N GLU A 35 -30.57 1.68 -14.97
CA GLU A 35 -31.79 1.19 -14.29
C GLU A 35 -32.31 2.22 -13.27
N LEU A 36 -31.41 2.75 -12.44
CA LEU A 36 -31.75 3.79 -11.46
C LEU A 36 -32.25 5.07 -12.14
N ALA A 37 -31.64 5.48 -13.26
CA ALA A 37 -32.08 6.64 -14.03
C ALA A 37 -33.48 6.45 -14.66
N GLN A 38 -33.89 5.19 -14.91
CA GLN A 38 -35.24 4.83 -15.36
C GLN A 38 -36.25 4.74 -14.20
N GLY A 39 -35.82 4.98 -12.95
CA GLY A 39 -36.66 4.86 -11.77
C GLY A 39 -36.90 3.42 -11.32
N LEU A 40 -36.14 2.44 -11.85
CA LEU A 40 -36.23 1.07 -11.39
C LEU A 40 -35.64 0.95 -9.98
N ALA A 41 -36.48 0.50 -9.04
CA ALA A 41 -36.07 0.31 -7.66
C ALA A 41 -34.99 -0.80 -7.55
N PRO A 42 -34.09 -0.72 -6.56
CA PRO A 42 -33.20 -1.83 -6.20
C PRO A 42 -33.98 -3.10 -5.87
N THR A 43 -33.53 -4.20 -6.44
CA THR A 43 -34.00 -5.55 -6.10
C THR A 43 -33.21 -6.09 -4.89
N ALA A 44 -33.70 -7.16 -4.29
CA ALA A 44 -32.94 -7.87 -3.25
C ALA A 44 -31.59 -8.39 -3.78
N GLU A 45 -31.54 -8.84 -5.02
CA GLU A 45 -30.30 -9.30 -5.66
C GLU A 45 -29.27 -8.16 -5.81
N ASP A 46 -29.73 -6.94 -6.15
CA ASP A 46 -28.85 -5.77 -6.22
C ASP A 46 -28.23 -5.45 -4.85
N VAL A 47 -29.02 -5.57 -3.78
CA VAL A 47 -28.55 -5.33 -2.41
C VAL A 47 -27.55 -6.39 -1.98
N GLU A 48 -27.83 -7.68 -2.22
CA GLU A 48 -26.91 -8.76 -1.90
C GLU A 48 -25.60 -8.65 -2.69
N MET A 49 -25.67 -8.31 -3.98
CA MET A 49 -24.48 -8.08 -4.77
C MET A 49 -23.69 -6.86 -4.28
N ALA A 50 -24.36 -5.79 -3.86
CA ALA A 50 -23.70 -4.62 -3.28
C ALA A 50 -22.99 -4.98 -1.96
N ARG A 51 -23.62 -5.79 -1.09
CA ARG A 51 -23.02 -6.28 0.15
C ARG A 51 -21.77 -7.12 -0.11
N LEU A 52 -21.87 -8.11 -1.01
CA LEU A 52 -20.72 -8.94 -1.39
C LEU A 52 -19.55 -8.09 -1.89
N ARG A 53 -19.85 -7.07 -2.72
CA ARG A 53 -18.81 -6.19 -3.28
C ARG A 53 -18.21 -5.24 -2.27
N ALA A 54 -18.99 -4.79 -1.29
CA ALA A 54 -18.48 -4.01 -0.17
C ALA A 54 -17.49 -4.86 0.66
N GLU A 55 -17.86 -6.10 0.97
CA GLU A 55 -16.99 -7.04 1.69
C GLU A 55 -15.69 -7.34 0.93
N GLU A 56 -15.78 -7.69 -0.36
CA GLU A 56 -14.61 -7.89 -1.20
C GLU A 56 -13.71 -6.63 -1.27
N SER A 57 -14.30 -5.44 -1.24
CA SER A 57 -13.56 -4.19 -1.28
C SER A 57 -12.81 -3.94 0.03
N ARG A 58 -13.45 -4.22 1.17
CA ARG A 58 -12.82 -4.11 2.50
C ARG A 58 -11.62 -5.05 2.63
N GLN A 59 -11.78 -6.32 2.28
CA GLN A 59 -10.69 -7.29 2.32
C GLN A 59 -9.49 -6.87 1.46
N LYS A 60 -9.75 -6.28 0.29
CA LYS A 60 -8.71 -5.73 -0.57
C LYS A 60 -8.04 -4.49 0.03
N ALA A 61 -8.79 -3.63 0.68
CA ALA A 61 -8.27 -2.44 1.36
C ALA A 61 -7.37 -2.84 2.53
N ALA A 62 -7.81 -3.75 3.41
CA ALA A 62 -6.99 -4.32 4.47
C ALA A 62 -5.68 -4.93 3.95
N THR A 63 -5.77 -5.75 2.90
CA THR A 63 -4.57 -6.34 2.25
C THR A 63 -3.62 -5.26 1.70
N ALA A 64 -4.17 -4.18 1.13
CA ALA A 64 -3.38 -3.09 0.59
C ALA A 64 -2.68 -2.29 1.69
N HIS A 65 -3.36 -2.03 2.81
CA HIS A 65 -2.79 -1.38 3.98
C HIS A 65 -1.68 -2.22 4.61
N HIS A 66 -1.89 -3.53 4.83
CA HIS A 66 -0.83 -4.44 5.27
C HIS A 66 0.39 -4.40 4.34
N SER A 67 0.16 -4.43 3.03
CA SER A 67 1.26 -4.33 2.05
C SER A 67 1.97 -2.97 2.06
N ALA A 68 1.26 -1.89 2.38
CA ALA A 68 1.83 -0.55 2.50
C ALA A 68 2.66 -0.43 3.79
N ALA A 69 2.15 -0.91 4.93
CA ALA A 69 2.87 -0.98 6.19
C ALA A 69 4.21 -1.74 6.05
N LEU A 70 4.19 -2.92 5.43
CA LEU A 70 5.42 -3.68 5.17
C LEU A 70 6.43 -2.90 4.33
N ARG A 71 5.98 -2.22 3.27
CA ARG A 71 6.87 -1.41 2.43
C ARG A 71 7.43 -0.20 3.17
N HIS A 72 6.66 0.40 4.07
CA HIS A 72 7.15 1.45 4.94
C HIS A 72 8.21 0.93 5.93
N LEU A 73 8.02 -0.24 6.52
CA LEU A 73 9.04 -0.87 7.37
C LEU A 73 10.33 -1.16 6.60
N GLU A 74 10.24 -1.69 5.38
CA GLU A 74 11.39 -1.92 4.50
C GLU A 74 12.14 -0.61 4.16
N ALA A 75 11.40 0.45 3.83
CA ALA A 75 11.95 1.77 3.57
C ALA A 75 12.64 2.37 4.81
N GLY A 76 12.01 2.26 5.99
CA GLY A 76 12.58 2.70 7.26
C GLY A 76 13.89 1.98 7.59
N GLN A 77 13.96 0.67 7.36
CA GLN A 77 15.20 -0.09 7.49
C GLN A 77 16.29 0.36 6.50
N ALA A 78 15.92 0.66 5.25
CA ALA A 78 16.87 1.17 4.26
C ALA A 78 17.45 2.53 4.70
N HIS A 79 16.62 3.41 5.23
CA HIS A 79 17.06 4.69 5.78
C HIS A 79 17.96 4.52 7.00
N ARG A 80 17.67 3.60 7.93
CA ARG A 80 18.58 3.30 9.05
C ARG A 80 19.95 2.80 8.59
N ARG A 81 19.99 1.93 7.57
CA ARG A 81 21.26 1.48 6.98
C ARG A 81 22.02 2.64 6.34
N ALA A 82 21.34 3.54 5.65
CA ALA A 82 21.96 4.74 5.07
C ALA A 82 22.50 5.69 6.16
N ALA A 83 21.75 5.89 7.24
CA ALA A 83 22.21 6.69 8.38
C ALA A 83 23.49 6.12 8.98
N ALA A 84 23.53 4.81 9.25
CA ALA A 84 24.72 4.15 9.79
C ALA A 84 25.93 4.25 8.85
N ALA A 85 25.72 4.16 7.54
CA ALA A 85 26.79 4.34 6.55
C ALA A 85 27.35 5.78 6.57
N HIS A 86 26.48 6.78 6.71
CA HIS A 86 26.91 8.16 6.85
C HIS A 86 27.63 8.44 8.18
N GLU A 87 27.15 7.87 9.30
CA GLU A 87 27.84 7.97 10.59
C GLU A 87 29.23 7.35 10.54
N GLN A 88 29.38 6.18 9.89
CA GLN A 88 30.68 5.56 9.66
C GLN A 88 31.59 6.44 8.80
N ALA A 89 31.06 7.05 7.73
CA ALA A 89 31.83 7.96 6.89
C ALA A 89 32.29 9.21 7.66
N ALA A 90 31.43 9.75 8.53
CA ALA A 90 31.80 10.88 9.39
C ALA A 90 32.95 10.56 10.35
N MET A 91 32.98 9.33 10.90
CA MET A 91 34.06 8.88 11.80
C MET A 91 35.40 8.73 11.07
N LEU A 92 35.39 8.46 9.76
CA LEU A 92 36.58 8.24 8.94
C LEU A 92 37.03 9.48 8.18
N ALA A 93 36.24 10.56 8.19
CA ALA A 93 36.55 11.79 7.48
C ALA A 93 37.72 12.51 8.17
N ASP A 94 38.83 12.64 7.45
CA ASP A 94 40.02 13.41 7.87
C ASP A 94 39.99 14.87 7.35
N ASN A 95 38.90 15.23 6.67
CA ASN A 95 38.59 16.57 6.21
C ASN A 95 37.26 17.02 6.85
N GLY A 96 36.96 18.32 6.80
CA GLY A 96 35.75 18.90 7.42
C GLY A 96 34.40 18.39 6.90
N ASP A 97 34.35 17.31 6.12
CA ASP A 97 33.12 16.68 5.62
C ASP A 97 32.39 15.83 6.68
N ALA A 98 32.98 15.63 7.86
CA ALA A 98 32.36 14.91 8.96
C ALA A 98 30.97 15.47 9.32
N GLU A 99 30.83 16.80 9.39
CA GLU A 99 29.57 17.49 9.70
C GLU A 99 28.50 17.20 8.64
N ARG A 100 28.85 17.28 7.35
CA ARG A 100 27.93 16.98 6.24
C ARG A 100 27.43 15.54 6.29
N HIS A 101 28.27 14.60 6.70
CA HIS A 101 27.87 13.21 6.89
C HIS A 101 26.97 13.03 8.11
N GLN A 102 27.22 13.73 9.21
CA GLN A 102 26.32 13.72 10.38
C GLN A 102 24.94 14.28 10.04
N ASP A 103 24.86 15.41 9.33
CA ASP A 103 23.60 15.99 8.86
C ASP A 103 22.83 15.01 7.96
N ALA A 104 23.53 14.32 7.05
CA ALA A 104 22.93 13.32 6.19
C ALA A 104 22.38 12.12 7.00
N ALA A 105 23.12 11.67 8.01
CA ALA A 105 22.67 10.60 8.89
C ALA A 105 21.43 11.00 9.69
N GLU A 106 21.38 12.22 10.23
CA GLU A 106 20.21 12.72 10.95
C GLU A 106 18.98 12.79 10.05
N ARG A 107 19.13 13.30 8.82
CA ARG A 107 18.03 13.31 7.84
C ARG A 107 17.51 11.91 7.56
N HIS A 108 18.39 10.93 7.40
CA HIS A 108 17.97 9.55 7.21
C HIS A 108 17.29 8.95 8.44
N ARG A 109 17.73 9.27 9.66
CA ARG A 109 17.01 8.86 10.89
C ARG A 109 15.62 9.48 10.96
N ALA A 110 15.48 10.75 10.58
CA ALA A 110 14.18 11.42 10.52
C ALA A 110 13.24 10.78 9.48
N GLU A 111 13.72 10.45 8.28
CA GLU A 111 12.89 9.73 7.29
C GLU A 111 12.55 8.31 7.76
N ALA A 112 13.46 7.62 8.46
CA ALA A 112 13.16 6.31 9.02
C ALA A 112 12.00 6.37 10.04
N ALA A 113 12.01 7.38 10.92
CA ALA A 113 10.92 7.59 11.88
C ALA A 113 9.57 7.88 11.19
N ARG A 114 9.58 8.72 10.13
CA ARG A 114 8.36 8.98 9.34
C ARG A 114 7.80 7.72 8.69
N HIS A 115 8.67 6.83 8.23
CA HIS A 115 8.25 5.54 7.70
C HIS A 115 7.69 4.60 8.78
N GLU A 116 8.21 4.64 10.00
CA GLU A 116 7.63 3.87 11.12
C GLU A 116 6.24 4.39 11.49
N ASP A 117 6.07 5.70 11.57
CA ASP A 117 4.77 6.33 11.83
C ASP A 117 3.75 5.99 10.71
N ALA A 118 4.18 6.03 9.45
CA ALA A 118 3.35 5.67 8.31
C ALA A 118 2.96 4.18 8.34
N ALA A 119 3.90 3.29 8.71
CA ALA A 119 3.60 1.87 8.86
C ALA A 119 2.56 1.64 9.96
N ALA A 120 2.70 2.31 11.11
CA ALA A 120 1.72 2.21 12.19
C ALA A 120 0.34 2.72 11.77
N PHE A 121 0.28 3.80 11.00
CA PHE A 121 -0.98 4.32 10.44
C PHE A 121 -1.65 3.30 9.51
N ASP A 122 -0.89 2.68 8.61
CA ASP A 122 -1.42 1.67 7.70
C ASP A 122 -1.89 0.41 8.45
N GLU A 123 -1.19 -0.04 9.50
CA GLU A 123 -1.65 -1.18 10.33
C GLU A 123 -2.98 -0.87 11.05
N ILE A 124 -3.16 0.36 11.53
CA ILE A 124 -4.44 0.80 12.12
C ILE A 124 -5.55 0.78 11.06
N ALA A 125 -5.28 1.32 9.87
CA ALA A 125 -6.24 1.33 8.77
C ALA A 125 -6.61 -0.10 8.32
N ALA A 126 -5.65 -1.03 8.31
CA ALA A 126 -5.91 -2.43 8.02
C ALA A 126 -6.82 -3.07 9.08
N ALA A 127 -6.56 -2.80 10.36
CA ALA A 127 -7.38 -3.29 11.47
C ALA A 127 -8.82 -2.72 11.41
N ASP A 128 -8.99 -1.45 11.02
CA ASP A 128 -10.31 -0.84 10.83
C ASP A 128 -11.08 -1.49 9.68
N ASP A 129 -10.42 -1.76 8.55
CA ASP A 129 -11.02 -2.46 7.41
C ASP A 129 -11.44 -3.91 7.74
N GLU A 130 -10.70 -4.58 8.64
CA GLU A 130 -11.03 -5.92 9.15
C GLU A 130 -12.13 -5.89 10.23
N GLY A 131 -12.11 -4.88 11.11
CA GLY A 131 -13.00 -4.74 12.27
C GLY A 131 -14.42 -4.30 11.93
N ALA A 132 -14.64 -3.64 10.78
CA ALA A 132 -15.96 -3.27 10.28
C ALA A 132 -16.83 -4.47 9.80
N ALA A 133 -16.38 -5.70 10.06
CA ALA A 133 -17.06 -6.96 9.73
C ALA A 133 -18.02 -7.49 10.84
N GLY A 134 -18.07 -6.85 12.01
CA GLY A 134 -18.98 -7.19 13.13
C GLY A 134 -20.16 -6.22 13.26
#